data_AF-A0A519X9V5-F1
#
_entry.id   AF-A0A519X9V5-F1
#
_cell.length_a   1.000
_cell.length_b   1.000
_cell.length_c   1.000
_cell.angle_alpha   90.00
_cell.angle_beta   90.00
_cell.angle_gamma   90.00
#
_symmetry.space_group_name_H-M   'P 1'
#
loop_
_entity.id
_entity.type
_entity.pdbx_description
1 polymer ?
#
loop_
_entity_poly.entity_id
_entity_poly.type
_entity_poly.pdbx_seq_one_letter_code
_entity_poly.pdbx_strand_id
1 'polypeptide(L)'
;KLYFGENDELVAEFTKADQNAFAVSTEPVAPKNAELPDAEIEVEPFQAAWNNMQDSHEFFGIVRKYKLTRTQALRLAPEGRSKQVDLETFRAVMDACAAQQVPVMVFTGNTGCIQIHTGNITKIVNMDQWFNVLDPEFNLHLRVDAVASVWHVVKPSTDGDVNSLELFDADGEMIVQIFGKRKPGVPELDTWRTVLSDAIAR
;
A
#
# COMPACT_ATOMS: atom_id res chain seq x y z
N LYS A 1 -2.66 -16.44 -6.79
CA LYS A 1 -2.22 -17.71 -7.43
C LYS A 1 -1.35 -18.44 -6.42
N LEU A 2 -1.51 -19.75 -6.28
CA LEU A 2 -0.64 -20.57 -5.43
C LEU A 2 0.20 -21.44 -6.36
N TYR A 3 1.51 -21.50 -6.09
CA TYR A 3 2.43 -22.39 -6.81
C TYR A 3 2.90 -23.42 -5.79
N PHE A 4 2.68 -24.68 -6.12
CA PHE A 4 3.00 -25.80 -5.28
C PHE A 4 4.22 -26.54 -5.85
N GLY A 5 4.99 -27.19 -4.97
CA GLY A 5 5.85 -28.30 -5.34
C GLY A 5 5.01 -29.57 -5.51
N GLU A 6 5.52 -30.72 -5.05
CA GLU A 6 4.77 -31.99 -5.02
C GLU A 6 3.57 -31.88 -4.06
N ASN A 7 2.34 -31.88 -4.60
CA ASN A 7 1.08 -31.74 -3.83
C ASN A 7 -0.08 -32.51 -4.48
N ASP A 8 0.21 -33.69 -5.02
CA ASP A 8 -0.75 -34.50 -5.80
C ASP A 8 -2.01 -34.90 -5.00
N GLU A 9 -1.90 -35.08 -3.68
CA GLU A 9 -3.03 -35.43 -2.81
C GLU A 9 -4.08 -34.31 -2.74
N LEU A 10 -3.65 -33.05 -2.59
CA LEU A 10 -4.55 -31.90 -2.52
C LEU A 10 -5.28 -31.70 -3.86
N VAL A 11 -4.54 -31.87 -4.97
CA VAL A 11 -5.13 -31.79 -6.30
C VAL A 11 -6.17 -32.89 -6.48
N ALA A 12 -5.85 -34.13 -6.10
CA ALA A 12 -6.78 -35.26 -6.20
C ALA A 12 -8.06 -35.04 -5.37
N GLU A 13 -7.94 -34.50 -4.16
CA GLU A 13 -9.07 -34.25 -3.27
C GLU A 13 -10.05 -33.20 -3.82
N PHE A 14 -9.53 -32.09 -4.34
CA PHE A 14 -10.36 -30.93 -4.74
C PHE A 14 -10.69 -30.88 -6.24
N THR A 15 -10.16 -31.79 -7.05
CA THR A 15 -10.52 -31.90 -8.46
C THR A 15 -11.96 -32.37 -8.61
N LYS A 16 -12.82 -31.55 -9.23
CA LYS A 16 -14.19 -31.95 -9.55
C LYS A 16 -14.21 -33.00 -10.66
N ALA A 17 -15.13 -33.96 -10.58
CA ALA A 17 -15.31 -34.97 -11.63
C ALA A 17 -15.65 -34.35 -13.00
N ASP A 18 -16.40 -33.24 -13.01
CA ASP A 18 -16.65 -32.46 -14.21
C ASP A 18 -15.52 -31.44 -14.42
N GLN A 19 -14.72 -31.64 -15.47
CA GLN A 19 -13.64 -30.77 -15.91
C GLN A 19 -13.95 -30.11 -17.27
N ASN A 20 -15.21 -30.12 -17.71
CA ASN A 20 -15.60 -29.47 -18.95
C ASN A 20 -15.41 -27.95 -18.84
N ALA A 21 -15.03 -27.33 -19.97
CA ALA A 21 -14.94 -25.89 -20.05
C ALA A 21 -16.32 -25.27 -19.79
N PHE A 22 -16.36 -24.26 -18.92
CA PHE A 22 -17.57 -23.49 -18.66
C PHE A 22 -17.30 -22.00 -18.88
N ALA A 23 -18.34 -21.29 -19.31
CA ALA A 23 -18.28 -19.84 -19.40
C ALA A 23 -18.48 -19.24 -18.00
N VAL A 24 -17.55 -18.39 -17.58
CA VAL A 24 -17.76 -17.54 -16.41
C VAL A 24 -18.59 -16.34 -16.86
N SER A 25 -19.81 -16.22 -16.36
CA SER A 25 -20.58 -14.99 -16.52
C SER A 25 -20.07 -13.96 -15.52
N THR A 26 -19.53 -12.85 -16.03
CA THR A 26 -19.08 -11.73 -15.20
C THR A 26 -19.93 -10.50 -15.47
N GLU A 27 -20.36 -9.84 -14.41
CA GLU A 27 -20.93 -8.49 -14.53
C GLU A 27 -19.80 -7.47 -14.74
N PRO A 28 -20.02 -6.40 -15.51
CA PRO A 28 -19.07 -5.29 -15.61
C PRO A 28 -18.79 -4.68 -14.24
N VAL A 29 -17.54 -4.33 -13.98
CA VAL A 29 -17.18 -3.56 -12.79
C VAL A 29 -17.87 -2.20 -12.89
N ALA A 30 -18.60 -1.82 -11.84
CA ALA A 30 -19.23 -0.51 -11.78
C ALA A 30 -18.16 0.59 -11.95
N PRO A 31 -18.44 1.65 -12.74
CA PRO A 31 -17.48 2.73 -12.92
C PRO A 31 -17.19 3.38 -11.57
N LYS A 32 -15.93 3.78 -11.38
CA LYS A 32 -15.55 4.55 -10.19
C LYS A 32 -16.33 5.87 -10.17
N ASN A 33 -16.74 6.30 -8.98
CA ASN A 33 -17.34 7.62 -8.84
C ASN A 33 -16.30 8.68 -9.23
N ALA A 34 -16.72 9.66 -10.03
CA ALA A 34 -15.90 10.82 -10.31
C ALA A 34 -15.61 11.59 -9.01
N GLU A 35 -14.40 12.14 -8.90
CA GLU A 35 -14.09 13.08 -7.83
C GLU A 35 -15.05 14.29 -7.91
N LEU A 36 -15.65 14.64 -6.79
CA LEU A 36 -16.26 15.96 -6.66
C LEU A 36 -15.14 17.01 -6.67
N PRO A 37 -15.38 18.23 -7.17
CA PRO A 37 -14.40 19.30 -7.03
C PRO A 37 -13.97 19.47 -5.57
N ASP A 38 -12.68 19.69 -5.33
CA ASP A 38 -12.14 19.81 -3.96
C ASP A 38 -12.86 20.90 -3.13
N ALA A 39 -13.36 21.95 -3.79
CA ALA A 39 -14.12 23.04 -3.16
C ALA A 39 -15.52 22.62 -2.67
N GLU A 40 -16.06 21.49 -3.14
CA GLU A 40 -17.35 20.93 -2.71
C GLU A 40 -17.19 19.93 -1.55
N ILE A 41 -15.96 19.65 -1.14
CA ILE A 41 -15.67 18.76 -0.02
C ILE A 41 -15.77 19.54 1.30
N GLU A 42 -16.43 18.93 2.29
CA GLU A 42 -16.38 19.39 3.68
C GLU A 42 -15.00 19.09 4.30
N VAL A 43 -13.99 19.86 3.90
CA VAL A 43 -12.57 19.63 4.24
C VAL A 43 -12.34 19.68 5.74
N GLU A 44 -12.88 20.68 6.45
CA GLU A 44 -12.67 20.82 7.90
C GLU A 44 -13.18 19.60 8.69
N PRO A 45 -14.44 19.14 8.55
CA PRO A 45 -14.89 17.90 9.17
C PRO A 45 -14.09 16.66 8.76
N PHE A 46 -13.69 16.55 7.49
CA PHE A 46 -12.87 15.45 7.00
C PHE A 46 -11.50 15.42 7.71
N GLN A 47 -10.82 16.57 7.78
CA GLN A 47 -9.52 16.70 8.44
C GLN A 47 -9.62 16.47 9.95
N ALA A 48 -10.70 16.94 10.59
CA ALA A 48 -10.98 16.63 11.99
C ALA A 48 -11.20 15.12 12.20
N ALA A 49 -11.93 14.44 11.31
CA ALA A 49 -12.11 12.99 11.38
C ALA A 49 -10.78 12.25 11.22
N TRP A 50 -9.92 12.69 10.29
CA TRP A 50 -8.58 12.13 10.12
C TRP A 50 -7.75 12.24 11.41
N ASN A 51 -7.68 13.43 12.00
CA ASN A 51 -6.85 13.68 13.18
C ASN A 51 -7.37 12.97 14.45
N ASN A 52 -8.63 12.56 14.47
CA ASN A 52 -9.25 11.84 15.58
C ASN A 52 -9.25 10.32 15.41
N MET A 53 -8.67 9.78 14.33
CA MET A 53 -8.55 8.33 14.12
C MET A 53 -7.86 7.67 15.33
N GLN A 54 -8.42 6.55 15.78
CA GLN A 54 -7.84 5.71 16.83
C GLN A 54 -7.22 4.44 16.24
N ASP A 55 -7.64 4.04 15.04
CA ASP A 55 -7.01 3.01 14.22
C ASP A 55 -6.83 3.48 12.77
N SER A 56 -5.65 3.22 12.20
CA SER A 56 -5.36 3.34 10.77
C SER A 56 -6.40 2.69 9.83
N HIS A 57 -7.10 1.65 10.27
CA HIS A 57 -8.15 0.98 9.51
C HIS A 57 -9.43 1.84 9.38
N GLU A 58 -9.65 2.81 10.26
CA GLU A 58 -10.79 3.75 10.17
C GLU A 58 -10.71 4.63 8.92
N PHE A 59 -9.51 4.84 8.38
CA PHE A 59 -9.27 5.70 7.23
C PHE A 59 -10.16 5.35 6.03
N PHE A 60 -10.35 4.05 5.76
CA PHE A 60 -11.22 3.60 4.67
C PHE A 60 -12.68 4.06 4.87
N GLY A 61 -13.18 3.95 6.10
CA GLY A 61 -14.52 4.40 6.47
C GLY A 61 -14.66 5.92 6.33
N ILE A 62 -13.64 6.68 6.75
CA ILE A 62 -13.61 8.15 6.65
C ILE A 62 -13.64 8.58 5.19
N VAL A 63 -12.74 8.07 4.34
CA VAL A 63 -12.68 8.39 2.91
C VAL A 63 -14.03 8.14 2.24
N ARG A 64 -14.66 6.99 2.53
CA ARG A 64 -15.99 6.64 2.01
C ARG A 64 -17.08 7.59 2.51
N LYS A 65 -17.07 7.95 3.79
CA LYS A 65 -18.05 8.87 4.40
C LYS A 65 -18.07 10.23 3.69
N TYR A 66 -16.89 10.75 3.36
CA TYR A 66 -16.74 12.04 2.67
C TYR A 66 -16.77 11.91 1.14
N LYS A 67 -17.07 10.72 0.60
CA LYS A 67 -17.16 10.43 -0.85
C LYS A 67 -15.90 10.78 -1.63
N LEU A 68 -14.74 10.66 -0.99
CA LEU A 68 -13.44 10.97 -1.58
C LEU A 68 -12.88 9.73 -2.28
N THR A 69 -12.12 9.93 -3.34
CA THR A 69 -11.13 8.94 -3.76
C THR A 69 -9.97 8.94 -2.77
N ARG A 70 -9.12 7.91 -2.82
CA ARG A 70 -7.98 7.84 -1.91
C ARG A 70 -6.97 8.95 -2.21
N THR A 71 -6.62 9.17 -3.47
CA THR A 71 -5.71 10.24 -3.91
C THR A 71 -6.25 11.64 -3.58
N GLN A 72 -7.56 11.88 -3.71
CA GLN A 72 -8.19 13.14 -3.29
C GLN A 72 -8.09 13.33 -1.76
N ALA A 73 -8.34 12.28 -0.99
CA ALA A 73 -8.20 12.33 0.46
C ALA A 73 -6.76 12.65 0.90
N LEU A 74 -5.75 12.14 0.18
CA LEU A 74 -4.35 12.46 0.45
C LEU A 74 -3.99 13.90 0.10
N ARG A 75 -4.57 14.45 -0.98
CA ARG A 75 -4.38 15.86 -1.38
C ARG A 75 -5.05 16.84 -0.41
N LEU A 76 -6.19 16.46 0.16
CA LEU A 76 -6.97 17.26 1.12
C LEU A 76 -6.65 16.98 2.59
N ALA A 77 -5.66 16.13 2.86
CA ALA A 77 -5.31 15.72 4.21
C ALA A 77 -4.94 16.92 5.10
N PRO A 78 -5.06 16.79 6.45
CA PRO A 78 -4.59 17.83 7.35
C PRO A 78 -3.10 18.12 7.16
N GLU A 79 -2.68 19.33 7.52
CA GLU A 79 -1.29 19.74 7.47
C GLU A 79 -0.38 18.71 8.19
N GLY A 80 0.72 18.32 7.54
CA GLY A 80 1.67 17.33 8.06
C GLY A 80 1.20 15.88 8.03
N ARG A 81 -0.04 15.58 7.61
CA ARG A 81 -0.55 14.20 7.53
C ARG A 81 -0.32 13.52 6.19
N SER A 82 -0.05 14.28 5.15
CA SER A 82 0.21 13.75 3.81
C SER A 82 1.17 14.68 3.08
N LYS A 83 2.14 14.09 2.37
CA LYS A 83 3.06 14.80 1.49
C LYS A 83 3.29 13.96 0.24
N GLN A 84 3.06 14.54 -0.93
CA GLN A 84 3.47 13.90 -2.18
C GLN A 84 5.00 13.94 -2.27
N VAL A 85 5.61 12.81 -2.60
CA VAL A 85 7.05 12.65 -2.78
C VAL A 85 7.33 12.06 -4.15
N ASP A 86 8.59 12.09 -4.57
CA ASP A 86 8.99 11.51 -5.85
C ASP A 86 9.35 10.02 -5.73
N LEU A 87 9.53 9.39 -6.89
CA LEU A 87 9.90 7.98 -6.99
C LEU A 87 11.30 7.70 -6.41
N GLU A 88 12.20 8.68 -6.48
CA GLU A 88 13.54 8.58 -5.93
C GLU A 88 13.54 8.55 -4.40
N THR A 89 12.62 9.28 -3.76
CA THR A 89 12.37 9.19 -2.31
C THR A 89 11.96 7.77 -1.93
N PHE A 90 11.05 7.15 -2.68
CA PHE A 90 10.67 5.75 -2.46
C PHE A 90 11.88 4.81 -2.59
N ARG A 91 12.68 4.96 -3.66
CA ARG A 91 13.88 4.14 -3.88
C ARG A 91 14.87 4.30 -2.73
N ALA A 92 15.14 5.54 -2.31
CA ALA A 92 16.04 5.85 -1.21
C ALA A 92 15.58 5.23 0.11
N VAL A 93 14.27 5.24 0.40
CA VAL A 93 13.70 4.59 1.59
C VAL A 93 13.91 3.08 1.53
N MET A 94 13.60 2.44 0.39
CA MET A 94 13.76 0.99 0.24
C MET A 94 15.23 0.56 0.34
N ASP A 95 16.14 1.28 -0.31
CA ASP A 95 17.58 1.04 -0.25
C ASP A 95 18.12 1.23 1.18
N ALA A 96 17.64 2.25 1.90
CA ALA A 96 18.00 2.46 3.29
C ALA A 96 17.47 1.35 4.21
N CYS A 97 16.23 0.88 4.01
CA CYS A 97 15.69 -0.26 4.74
C CYS A 97 16.52 -1.52 4.51
N ALA A 98 16.94 -1.78 3.27
CA ALA A 98 17.82 -2.90 2.94
C ALA A 98 19.22 -2.74 3.57
N ALA A 99 19.85 -1.57 3.45
CA ALA A 99 21.18 -1.32 3.99
C ALA A 99 21.23 -1.40 5.53
N GLN A 100 20.21 -0.84 6.21
CA GLN A 100 20.14 -0.77 7.66
C GLN A 100 19.40 -1.96 8.29
N GLN A 101 18.91 -2.90 7.47
CA GLN A 101 18.11 -4.03 7.91
C GLN A 101 16.89 -3.60 8.75
N VAL A 102 16.19 -2.54 8.30
CA VAL A 102 14.92 -2.12 8.88
C VAL A 102 13.82 -3.04 8.36
N PRO A 103 13.12 -3.80 9.23
CA PRO A 103 12.06 -4.68 8.78
C PRO A 103 10.82 -3.86 8.40
N VAL A 104 10.24 -4.22 7.26
CA VAL A 104 9.09 -3.53 6.65
C VAL A 104 7.90 -4.46 6.52
N MET A 105 6.74 -3.87 6.27
CA MET A 105 5.56 -4.55 5.76
C MET A 105 5.25 -4.00 4.37
N VAL A 106 5.15 -4.90 3.37
CA VAL A 106 4.86 -4.56 1.98
C VAL A 106 3.49 -5.11 1.63
N PHE A 107 2.54 -4.23 1.37
CA PHE A 107 1.16 -4.56 1.01
C PHE A 107 0.96 -4.39 -0.48
N THR A 108 0.54 -5.45 -1.16
CA THR A 108 0.11 -5.41 -2.57
C THR A 108 -1.23 -6.13 -2.67
N GLY A 109 -2.10 -5.70 -3.58
CA GLY A 109 -3.42 -6.30 -3.68
C GLY A 109 -4.18 -5.97 -4.94
N ASN A 110 -5.37 -6.56 -5.02
CA ASN A 110 -6.42 -6.27 -5.98
C ASN A 110 -7.77 -6.33 -5.26
N THR A 111 -8.87 -6.19 -6.01
CA THR A 111 -10.23 -6.17 -5.46
C THR A 111 -10.62 -7.42 -4.65
N GLY A 112 -9.97 -8.56 -4.86
CA GLY A 112 -10.29 -9.82 -4.19
C GLY A 112 -9.23 -10.34 -3.22
N CYS A 113 -8.04 -9.73 -3.15
CA CYS A 113 -6.94 -10.26 -2.34
C CYS A 113 -5.91 -9.17 -2.00
N ILE A 114 -5.48 -9.14 -0.74
CA ILE A 114 -4.32 -8.39 -0.28
C ILE A 114 -3.29 -9.40 0.23
N GLN A 115 -2.05 -9.28 -0.23
CA GLN A 115 -0.93 -10.06 0.23
C GLN A 115 0.07 -9.14 0.93
N ILE A 116 0.58 -9.59 2.07
CA ILE A 116 1.45 -8.79 2.94
C ILE A 116 2.74 -9.58 3.17
N HIS A 117 3.87 -9.01 2.75
CA HIS A 117 5.18 -9.45 3.25
C HIS A 117 5.47 -8.70 4.55
N THR A 118 6.04 -9.36 5.55
CA THR A 118 6.53 -8.73 6.78
C THR A 118 7.91 -9.28 7.11
N GLY A 119 8.93 -8.45 7.04
CA GLY A 119 10.30 -8.92 7.20
C GLY A 119 11.32 -7.91 6.71
N ASN A 120 12.57 -8.35 6.72
CA ASN A 120 13.66 -7.62 6.10
C ASN A 120 13.62 -7.82 4.59
N ILE A 121 13.98 -6.77 3.87
CA ILE A 121 14.32 -6.84 2.45
C ILE A 121 15.84 -6.73 2.30
N THR A 122 16.45 -7.45 1.36
CA THR A 122 17.92 -7.45 1.23
C THR A 122 18.42 -7.16 -0.18
N LYS A 123 17.94 -7.90 -1.18
CA LYS A 123 18.49 -7.85 -2.53
C LYS A 123 17.60 -6.98 -3.43
N ILE A 124 17.90 -5.69 -3.45
CA ILE A 124 17.26 -4.75 -4.38
C ILE A 124 17.98 -4.76 -5.72
N VAL A 125 17.22 -4.90 -6.81
CA VAL A 125 17.74 -4.89 -8.18
C VAL A 125 16.85 -4.01 -9.06
N ASN A 126 17.44 -2.99 -9.67
CA ASN A 126 16.78 -2.16 -10.66
C ASN A 126 17.12 -2.66 -12.06
N MET A 127 16.11 -2.93 -12.90
CA MET A 127 16.27 -3.38 -14.28
C MET A 127 15.26 -2.68 -15.18
N ASP A 128 15.75 -1.78 -16.04
CA ASP A 128 14.92 -0.89 -16.87
C ASP A 128 13.82 -0.19 -16.06
N GLN A 129 12.55 -0.53 -16.33
CA GLN A 129 11.35 0.02 -15.67
C GLN A 129 10.90 -0.80 -14.46
N TRP A 130 11.71 -1.73 -13.96
CA TRP A 130 11.39 -2.58 -12.83
C TRP A 130 12.28 -2.28 -11.62
N PHE A 131 11.63 -1.98 -10.51
CA PHE A 131 12.21 -2.04 -9.17
C PHE A 131 11.91 -3.43 -8.60
N ASN A 132 12.93 -4.15 -8.16
CA ASN A 132 12.77 -5.52 -7.67
C ASN A 132 13.35 -5.71 -6.27
N VAL A 133 12.67 -6.52 -5.46
CA VAL A 133 13.27 -7.21 -4.31
C VAL A 133 13.35 -8.68 -4.69
N LEU A 134 14.54 -9.29 -4.62
CA LEU A 134 14.80 -10.67 -5.05
C LEU A 134 15.35 -11.51 -3.90
N ASP A 135 14.64 -11.54 -2.78
CA ASP A 135 15.02 -12.32 -1.61
C ASP A 135 14.56 -13.78 -1.74
N PRO A 136 15.18 -14.73 -1.02
CA PRO A 136 14.82 -16.14 -1.11
C PRO A 136 13.35 -16.44 -0.81
N GLU A 137 12.76 -15.75 0.16
CA GLU A 137 11.38 -15.96 0.63
C GLU A 137 10.41 -14.86 0.19
N PHE A 138 10.91 -13.82 -0.49
CA PHE A 138 10.09 -12.69 -0.93
C PHE A 138 10.62 -12.09 -2.23
N ASN A 139 9.75 -12.07 -3.24
CA ASN A 139 10.01 -11.40 -4.49
C ASN A 139 8.96 -10.32 -4.72
N LEU A 140 9.41 -9.09 -4.98
CA LEU A 140 8.60 -7.96 -5.40
C LEU A 140 9.06 -7.52 -6.79
N HIS A 141 8.11 -7.30 -7.68
CA HIS A 141 8.37 -6.73 -9.00
C HIS A 141 7.43 -5.54 -9.18
N LEU A 142 7.99 -4.33 -9.14
CA LEU A 142 7.25 -3.08 -9.25
C LEU A 142 7.61 -2.37 -10.56
N ARG A 143 6.61 -2.17 -11.44
CA ARG A 143 6.74 -1.34 -12.64
C ARG A 143 6.72 0.14 -12.26
N VAL A 144 7.88 0.77 -12.27
CA VAL A 144 8.04 2.14 -11.79
C VAL A 144 7.45 3.21 -12.73
N ASP A 145 7.40 2.94 -14.03
CA ASP A 145 6.77 3.83 -15.02
C ASP A 145 5.23 3.78 -14.99
N ALA A 146 4.63 2.79 -14.31
CA ALA A 146 3.19 2.74 -14.06
C ALA A 146 2.78 3.55 -12.82
N VAL A 147 3.75 4.05 -12.03
CA VAL A 147 3.47 4.85 -10.83
C VAL A 147 3.27 6.31 -11.25
N ALA A 148 2.07 6.81 -11.01
CA ALA A 148 1.73 8.21 -11.27
C ALA A 148 2.01 9.12 -10.06
N SER A 149 1.90 8.60 -8.84
CA SER A 149 2.23 9.37 -7.64
C SER A 149 2.69 8.51 -6.47
N VAL A 150 3.53 9.09 -5.61
CA VAL A 150 3.99 8.51 -4.34
C VAL A 150 3.63 9.48 -3.23
N TRP A 151 3.12 8.94 -2.13
CA TRP A 151 2.68 9.73 -0.99
C TRP A 151 3.28 9.18 0.30
N HIS A 152 3.90 10.06 1.08
CA HIS A 152 4.10 9.83 2.50
C HIS A 152 2.82 10.19 3.23
N VAL A 153 2.30 9.25 4.03
CA VAL A 153 1.00 9.38 4.70
C VAL A 153 1.16 9.03 6.18
N VAL A 154 0.62 9.88 7.05
CA VAL A 154 0.63 9.75 8.50
C VAL A 154 -0.80 9.59 9.00
N LYS A 155 -1.10 8.44 9.62
CA LYS A 155 -2.41 8.17 10.21
C LYS A 155 -2.28 8.04 11.73
N PRO A 156 -3.00 8.84 12.52
CA PRO A 156 -3.06 8.68 13.97
C PRO A 156 -3.61 7.31 14.36
N SER A 157 -3.14 6.79 15.49
CA SER A 157 -3.74 5.64 16.16
C SER A 157 -3.51 5.72 17.66
N THR A 158 -4.15 4.84 18.44
CA THR A 158 -3.90 4.71 19.88
C THR A 158 -2.45 4.35 20.21
N ASP A 159 -1.76 3.69 19.27
CA ASP A 159 -0.36 3.27 19.42
C ASP A 159 0.63 4.37 18.95
N GLY A 160 0.11 5.55 18.62
CA GLY A 160 0.86 6.65 18.01
C GLY A 160 0.69 6.70 16.49
N ASP A 161 1.35 7.67 15.88
CA ASP A 161 1.28 7.88 14.43
C ASP A 161 1.89 6.68 13.67
N VAL A 162 1.16 6.26 12.63
CA VAL A 162 1.55 5.22 11.67
C VAL A 162 1.89 5.89 10.34
N ASN A 163 3.15 5.75 9.92
CA ASN A 163 3.70 6.31 8.71
C ASN A 163 3.79 5.27 7.60
N SER A 164 3.42 5.66 6.39
CA SER A 164 3.47 4.82 5.19
C SER A 164 3.96 5.55 3.95
N LEU A 165 4.55 4.82 3.02
CA LEU A 165 4.64 5.21 1.62
C LEU A 165 3.54 4.49 0.83
N GLU A 166 2.72 5.23 0.11
CA GLU A 166 1.64 4.71 -0.74
C GLU A 166 1.88 5.13 -2.19
N LEU A 167 1.94 4.16 -3.11
CA LEU A 167 2.17 4.38 -4.54
C LEU A 167 0.87 4.13 -5.31
N PHE A 168 0.53 5.04 -6.23
CA PHE A 168 -0.70 4.97 -7.02
C PHE A 168 -0.42 5.05 -8.52
N ASP A 169 -1.27 4.37 -9.30
CA ASP A 169 -1.29 4.50 -10.76
C ASP A 169 -2.04 5.76 -11.23
N ALA A 170 -2.12 5.95 -12.55
CA ALA A 170 -2.77 7.10 -13.16
C ALA A 170 -4.30 7.15 -12.93
N ASP A 171 -4.91 6.02 -12.60
CA ASP A 171 -6.34 5.90 -12.29
C ASP A 171 -6.63 6.04 -10.79
N GLY A 172 -5.60 6.36 -9.99
CA GLY A 172 -5.67 6.51 -8.54
C GLY A 172 -5.79 5.18 -7.79
N GLU A 173 -5.53 4.04 -8.44
CA GLU A 173 -5.48 2.75 -7.77
C GLU A 173 -4.16 2.55 -7.05
N MET A 174 -4.24 1.83 -5.95
CA MET A 174 -3.10 1.50 -5.12
C MET A 174 -2.25 0.40 -5.77
N ILE A 175 -0.98 0.70 -6.03
CA ILE A 175 -0.02 -0.27 -6.51
C ILE A 175 0.60 -1.02 -5.32
N VAL A 176 1.15 -0.28 -4.36
CA VAL A 176 1.82 -0.86 -3.17
C VAL A 176 1.79 0.12 -2.00
N GLN A 177 1.77 -0.41 -0.78
CA GLN A 177 1.99 0.36 0.44
C GLN A 177 3.14 -0.24 1.25
N ILE A 178 3.98 0.63 1.82
CA ILE A 178 5.11 0.25 2.67
C ILE A 178 4.92 0.84 4.07
N PHE A 179 5.09 0.01 5.08
CA PHE A 179 5.10 0.41 6.50
C PHE A 179 6.35 -0.15 7.18
N GLY A 180 6.76 0.44 8.31
CA GLY A 180 7.67 -0.24 9.23
C GLY A 180 6.97 -1.41 9.91
N LYS A 181 7.68 -2.53 10.12
CA LYS A 181 7.13 -3.69 10.85
C LYS A 181 6.66 -3.27 12.24
N ARG A 182 5.39 -3.53 12.55
CA ARG A 182 4.83 -3.32 13.88
C ARG A 182 3.95 -4.48 14.31
N LYS A 183 3.68 -4.56 15.61
CA LYS A 183 2.67 -5.46 16.20
C LYS A 183 1.51 -4.61 16.74
N PRO A 184 0.28 -5.14 16.82
CA PRO A 184 -0.81 -4.43 17.49
C PRO A 184 -0.43 -4.03 18.91
N GLY A 185 -0.76 -2.80 19.33
CA GLY A 185 -0.42 -2.27 20.65
C GLY A 185 1.03 -1.77 20.79
N VAL A 186 1.80 -1.77 19.70
CA VAL A 186 3.20 -1.30 19.68
C VAL A 186 3.33 -0.16 18.67
N PRO A 187 3.93 0.97 19.07
CA PRO A 187 4.27 2.04 18.14
C PRO A 187 5.12 1.54 16.97
N GLU A 188 5.09 2.27 15.86
CA GLU A 188 5.99 1.95 14.75
C GLU A 188 7.47 2.14 15.13
N LEU A 189 8.35 1.47 14.37
CA LEU A 189 9.77 1.48 14.62
C LEU A 189 10.36 2.88 14.45
N ASP A 190 11.14 3.33 15.43
CA ASP A 190 11.87 4.59 15.31
C ASP A 190 12.83 4.58 14.12
N THR A 191 13.44 3.44 13.80
CA THR A 191 14.31 3.28 12.63
C THR A 191 13.55 3.48 11.30
N TRP A 192 12.27 3.06 11.24
CA TRP A 192 11.42 3.35 10.08
C TRP A 192 11.13 4.85 9.96
N ARG A 193 10.80 5.51 11.08
CA ARG A 193 10.59 6.97 11.12
C ARG A 193 11.84 7.75 10.68
N THR A 194 13.02 7.35 11.16
CA THR A 194 14.30 7.96 10.78
C THR A 194 14.55 7.81 9.29
N VAL A 195 14.41 6.60 8.73
CA VAL A 195 14.61 6.38 7.29
C VAL A 195 13.67 7.25 6.44
N LEU A 196 12.39 7.34 6.82
CA LEU A 196 11.44 8.22 6.13
C LEU A 196 11.86 9.69 6.22
N SER A 197 12.14 10.18 7.43
CA SER A 197 12.55 11.56 7.65
C SER A 197 13.79 11.94 6.83
N ASP A 198 14.81 11.08 6.85
CA ASP A 198 16.08 11.30 6.15
C ASP A 198 15.92 11.29 4.62
N ALA A 199 14.97 10.53 4.09
CA ALA A 199 14.69 10.50 2.66
C ALA A 199 13.81 11.68 2.21
N ILE A 200 12.81 12.05 3.01
CA ILE A 200 11.84 13.12 2.68
C ILE A 200 12.43 14.52 2.83
N ALA A 201 13.49 14.67 3.64
CA ALA A 201 14.19 15.93 3.86
C ALA A 201 15.26 16.26 2.80
N ARG A 202 15.56 15.33 1.89
CA ARG A 202 16.48 15.55 0.75
C ARG A 202 15.81 16.38 -0.34
#